data_AF-T0FXZ1-F1
#
_entry.id   AF-T0FXZ1-F1
#
_cell.length_a   1.000
_cell.length_b   1.000
_cell.length_c   1.000
_cell.angle_alpha   90.00
_cell.angle_beta   90.00
_cell.angle_gamma   90.00
#
_symmetry.space_group_name_H-M   'P 1'
#
loop_
_entity.id
_entity.type
_entity.pdbx_description
1 polymer ?
#
loop_
_entity_poly.entity_id
_entity_poly.type
_entity_poly.pdbx_seq_one_letter_code
_entity_poly.pdbx_strand_id
1 'polypeptide(L)'
;MEPFKPKPLLNKSELRQIKKSRTRVEGKKVITDDVKKLKSLSATPDLPKEELIQYYKEPIWIEYYIPRESRFAYEVKYLFVKLIDPIARPEPADAILREAVSKGEFIDVLDVMLRHPEKETLIRNSYINTFSFLESISANHKYFLKTKDAYDLRIPLFHTEALMKREPTIATLEFLGPYTIYNLNWLIRKLNEGEEEFSLEDETISVLIKRRNEYWEKNSLPIDEDFELFAALFYEQAFPHRGSEFEDVLLKGND
;
A
#
# COMPACT_ATOMS: atom_id res chain seq x y z
N MET A 1 5.09 -33.35 10.00
CA MET A 1 4.68 -32.22 10.88
C MET A 1 3.28 -31.83 10.45
N GLU A 2 2.31 -31.87 11.37
CA GLU A 2 0.94 -31.42 11.07
C GLU A 2 0.90 -29.89 10.89
N PRO A 3 0.11 -29.38 9.94
CA PRO A 3 -0.04 -27.94 9.74
C PRO A 3 -0.82 -27.35 10.92
N PHE A 4 -0.21 -26.40 11.60
CA PHE A 4 -0.82 -25.64 12.69
C PHE A 4 -2.09 -24.93 12.15
N LYS A 5 -3.26 -25.39 12.58
CA LYS A 5 -4.53 -24.69 12.38
C LYS A 5 -4.88 -23.96 13.68
N PRO A 6 -4.78 -22.61 13.73
CA PRO A 6 -5.25 -21.88 14.89
C PRO A 6 -6.75 -22.14 15.06
N LYS A 7 -7.16 -22.46 16.29
CA LYS A 7 -8.58 -22.61 16.63
C LYS A 7 -9.27 -21.26 16.41
N PRO A 8 -10.41 -21.21 15.70
CA PRO A 8 -11.17 -19.97 15.61
C PRO A 8 -11.61 -19.57 17.03
N LEU A 9 -11.33 -18.32 17.41
CA LEU A 9 -11.57 -17.79 18.75
C LEU A 9 -13.06 -17.63 19.09
N LEU A 10 -13.97 -17.82 18.13
CA LEU A 10 -15.42 -17.63 18.30
C LEU A 10 -16.23 -18.77 17.65
N ASN A 11 -17.31 -19.19 18.31
CA ASN A 11 -18.19 -20.27 17.87
C ASN A 11 -19.16 -19.79 16.77
N LYS A 12 -19.71 -20.71 15.96
CA LYS A 12 -20.60 -20.42 14.81
C LYS A 12 -21.84 -19.57 15.16
N SER A 13 -22.26 -19.54 16.42
CA SER A 13 -23.34 -18.69 16.94
C SER A 13 -22.91 -17.23 17.12
N GLU A 14 -21.66 -16.97 17.51
CA GLU A 14 -21.09 -15.62 17.70
C GLU A 14 -20.77 -14.98 16.34
N LEU A 15 -20.31 -15.77 15.37
CA LEU A 15 -20.21 -15.36 13.96
C LEU A 15 -21.57 -14.98 13.34
N ARG A 16 -22.67 -15.61 13.80
CA ARG A 16 -24.03 -15.23 13.38
C ARG A 16 -24.54 -13.98 14.08
N GLN A 17 -24.08 -13.71 15.31
CA GLN A 17 -24.30 -12.43 15.97
C GLN A 17 -23.50 -11.32 15.30
N ILE A 18 -22.25 -11.55 14.84
CA ILE A 18 -21.49 -10.60 14.02
C ILE A 18 -22.14 -10.38 12.63
N LYS A 19 -22.71 -11.44 12.03
CA LYS A 19 -23.58 -11.33 10.83
C LYS A 19 -25.01 -10.84 11.11
N LYS A 20 -25.39 -10.51 12.34
CA LYS A 20 -26.67 -9.87 12.73
C LYS A 20 -26.48 -8.52 13.43
N SER A 21 -25.30 -8.23 13.98
CA SER A 21 -24.73 -6.92 14.28
C SER A 21 -23.98 -6.46 13.03
N ARG A 22 -24.71 -6.49 11.91
CA ARG A 22 -24.20 -6.27 10.57
C ARG A 22 -23.70 -4.85 10.42
N THR A 23 -22.54 -4.73 9.79
CA THR A 23 -22.48 -4.21 8.42
C THR A 23 -23.70 -3.37 8.02
N ARG A 24 -23.53 -2.07 7.82
CA ARG A 24 -24.46 -1.26 7.01
C ARG A 24 -23.61 -0.69 5.87
N VAL A 25 -23.83 -0.97 4.58
CA VAL A 25 -25.07 -1.13 3.79
C VAL A 25 -26.06 -0.02 4.16
N GLU A 26 -26.07 1.04 3.34
CA GLU A 26 -26.96 2.22 3.43
C GLU A 26 -26.61 3.27 4.53
N GLY A 27 -25.36 3.77 4.53
CA GLY A 27 -25.11 5.18 4.82
C GLY A 27 -25.24 5.71 6.27
N LYS A 28 -25.00 4.93 7.34
CA LYS A 28 -24.87 5.50 8.71
C LYS A 28 -23.73 4.89 9.55
N LYS A 29 -23.01 5.79 10.23
CA LYS A 29 -21.76 5.67 11.02
C LYS A 29 -21.78 4.53 12.06
N VAL A 30 -20.72 3.73 12.12
CA VAL A 30 -20.49 2.70 13.15
C VAL A 30 -19.47 3.23 14.15
N ILE A 31 -19.91 3.42 15.39
CA ILE A 31 -19.04 3.57 16.56
C ILE A 31 -18.82 2.13 17.06
N THR A 32 -17.59 1.65 17.09
CA THR A 32 -17.27 0.28 17.48
C THR A 32 -17.31 0.15 19.01
N ASP A 33 -18.44 -0.33 19.54
CA ASP A 33 -18.71 -0.50 20.98
C ASP A 33 -17.82 -1.54 21.70
N ASP A 34 -16.90 -2.24 21.03
CA ASP A 34 -16.05 -3.27 21.65
C ASP A 34 -14.62 -2.78 21.96
N VAL A 35 -14.55 -1.91 22.97
CA VAL A 35 -13.30 -1.39 23.55
C VAL A 35 -12.34 -2.51 23.97
N LYS A 36 -12.85 -3.70 24.32
CA LYS A 36 -12.00 -4.84 24.70
C LYS A 36 -11.25 -5.41 23.50
N LYS A 37 -11.93 -5.56 22.35
CA LYS A 37 -11.29 -6.02 21.12
C LYS A 37 -10.19 -5.03 20.69
N LEU A 38 -10.50 -3.73 20.65
CA LEU A 38 -9.53 -2.69 20.27
C LEU A 38 -8.29 -2.69 21.18
N LYS A 39 -8.47 -2.81 22.49
CA LYS A 39 -7.35 -2.91 23.45
C LYS A 39 -6.54 -4.20 23.32
N SER A 40 -7.16 -5.31 22.89
CA SER A 40 -6.49 -6.61 22.76
C SER A 40 -5.65 -6.77 21.49
N LEU A 41 -5.84 -5.91 20.47
CA LEU A 41 -5.02 -5.94 19.26
C LEU A 41 -3.56 -5.61 19.61
N SER A 42 -2.62 -6.47 19.23
CA SER A 42 -1.20 -6.17 19.40
C SER A 42 -0.84 -4.91 18.60
N ALA A 43 -0.21 -3.93 19.25
CA ALA A 43 0.17 -2.65 18.62
C ALA A 43 1.19 -2.83 17.47
N THR A 44 1.85 -3.99 17.40
CA THR A 44 2.86 -4.32 16.40
C THR A 44 2.87 -5.84 16.25
N PRO A 45 2.82 -6.40 15.03
CA PRO A 45 3.04 -7.82 14.82
C PRO A 45 4.47 -8.13 15.27
N ASP A 46 4.64 -9.20 16.04
CA ASP A 46 5.94 -9.66 16.54
C ASP A 46 6.71 -10.32 15.38
N LEU A 47 7.25 -9.49 14.50
CA LEU A 47 8.03 -9.91 13.34
C LEU A 47 9.51 -9.57 13.56
N PRO A 48 10.43 -10.46 13.14
CA PRO A 48 11.85 -10.14 13.09
C PRO A 48 12.11 -8.87 12.28
N LYS A 49 13.15 -8.10 12.63
CA LYS A 49 13.52 -6.87 11.93
C LYS A 49 13.70 -7.09 10.42
N GLU A 50 14.25 -8.24 10.04
CA GLU A 50 14.50 -8.61 8.65
C GLU A 50 13.19 -8.78 7.86
N GLU A 51 12.13 -9.24 8.53
CA GLU A 51 10.81 -9.43 7.92
C GLU A 51 10.07 -8.09 7.81
N LEU A 52 10.27 -7.16 8.74
CA LEU A 52 9.65 -5.83 8.73
C LEU A 52 10.03 -5.00 7.49
N ILE A 53 11.21 -5.22 6.91
CA ILE A 53 11.65 -4.59 5.66
C ILE A 53 10.63 -4.83 4.53
N GLN A 54 9.93 -5.97 4.56
CA GLN A 54 8.96 -6.38 3.54
C GLN A 54 7.55 -5.80 3.72
N TYR A 55 7.38 -4.82 4.61
CA TYR A 55 6.10 -4.20 4.90
C TYR A 55 6.19 -2.68 4.82
N TYR A 56 5.13 -2.04 4.32
CA TYR A 56 4.85 -0.65 4.63
C TYR A 56 4.08 -0.57 5.95
N LYS A 57 4.43 0.42 6.79
CA LYS A 57 3.89 0.59 8.13
C LYS A 57 3.12 1.91 8.21
N GLU A 58 1.79 1.83 8.28
CA GLU A 58 0.92 3.00 8.35
C GLU A 58 0.39 3.23 9.77
N PRO A 59 0.55 4.41 10.38
CA PRO A 59 -0.06 4.74 11.66
C PRO A 59 -1.59 4.87 11.56
N ILE A 60 -2.31 4.13 12.40
CA ILE A 60 -3.77 4.16 12.53
C ILE A 60 -4.15 4.70 13.90
N TRP A 61 -4.97 5.75 13.91
CA TRP A 61 -5.46 6.38 15.14
C TRP A 61 -6.72 5.67 15.63
N ILE A 62 -6.73 5.22 16.88
CA ILE A 62 -7.92 4.59 17.46
C ILE A 62 -8.41 5.48 18.59
N GLU A 63 -9.61 6.04 18.41
CA GLU A 63 -10.34 6.76 19.44
C GLU A 63 -11.35 5.82 20.10
N TYR A 64 -11.33 5.73 21.43
CA TYR A 64 -12.36 5.02 22.18
C TYR A 64 -12.76 5.76 23.44
N TYR A 65 -14.04 5.64 23.80
CA TYR A 65 -14.60 6.24 25.01
C TYR A 65 -14.35 5.34 26.23
N ILE A 66 -13.95 5.94 27.35
CA ILE A 66 -13.79 5.27 28.65
C ILE A 66 -14.92 5.74 29.57
N PRO A 67 -16.01 4.96 29.74
CA PRO A 67 -17.19 5.39 30.48
C PRO A 67 -16.91 5.72 31.95
N ARG A 68 -16.01 4.98 32.59
CA ARG A 68 -15.65 5.21 34.00
C ARG A 68 -14.97 6.55 34.24
N GLU A 69 -14.28 7.06 33.23
CA GLU A 69 -13.48 8.28 33.30
C GLU A 69 -14.14 9.43 32.52
N SER A 70 -15.32 9.18 31.93
CA SER A 70 -16.06 10.10 31.07
C SER A 70 -15.19 10.83 30.04
N ARG A 71 -14.20 10.15 29.46
CA ARG A 71 -13.24 10.74 28.51
C ARG A 71 -12.98 9.85 27.32
N PHE A 72 -12.50 10.46 26.24
CA PHE A 72 -11.92 9.74 25.10
C PHE A 72 -10.44 9.45 25.36
N ALA A 73 -9.98 8.31 24.86
CA ALA A 73 -8.58 7.93 24.80
C ALA A 73 -8.19 7.68 23.33
N TYR A 74 -6.96 8.05 23.00
CA TYR A 74 -6.37 7.87 21.69
C TYR A 74 -5.20 6.90 21.80
N GLU A 75 -5.14 5.94 20.89
CA GLU A 75 -4.05 4.99 20.78
C GLU A 75 -3.60 4.92 19.33
N VAL A 76 -2.30 4.98 19.08
CA VAL A 76 -1.75 4.76 17.74
C VAL A 76 -1.38 3.29 17.62
N LYS A 77 -1.96 2.62 16.62
CA LYS A 77 -1.55 1.30 16.17
C LYS A 77 -1.00 1.39 14.76
N TYR A 78 -0.53 0.28 14.23
CA TYR A 78 0.07 0.28 12.90
C TYR A 78 -0.53 -0.79 12.02
N LEU A 79 -0.94 -0.38 10.82
CA LEU A 79 -1.31 -1.26 9.73
C LEU A 79 -0.02 -1.68 8.99
N PHE A 80 0.24 -2.98 8.94
CA PHE A 80 1.38 -3.55 8.21
C PHE A 80 0.91 -4.11 6.86
N VAL A 81 1.28 -3.44 5.78
CA VAL A 81 0.92 -3.85 4.42
C VAL A 81 2.09 -4.57 3.77
N LYS A 82 1.95 -5.87 3.52
CA LYS A 82 2.99 -6.67 2.85
C LYS A 82 3.24 -6.13 1.44
N LEU A 83 4.51 -5.89 1.11
CA LEU A 83 4.93 -5.42 -0.21
C LEU A 83 4.90 -6.58 -1.20
N ILE A 84 3.98 -6.52 -2.16
CA ILE A 84 3.82 -7.53 -3.22
C ILE A 84 4.31 -6.97 -4.55
N ASP A 85 5.46 -7.48 -5.00
CA ASP A 85 6.02 -7.12 -6.30
C ASP A 85 5.12 -7.56 -7.46
N PRO A 86 5.08 -6.81 -8.56
CA PRO A 86 4.31 -7.20 -9.73
C PRO A 86 4.92 -8.41 -10.44
N ILE A 87 4.05 -9.22 -11.02
CA ILE A 87 4.46 -10.36 -11.85
C ILE A 87 4.63 -9.85 -13.28
N ALA A 88 5.85 -9.96 -13.82
CA ALA A 88 6.13 -9.63 -15.22
C ALA A 88 5.37 -10.57 -16.17
N ARG A 89 4.80 -10.02 -17.24
CA ARG A 89 4.22 -10.81 -18.33
C ARG A 89 5.29 -11.66 -19.03
N PRO A 90 4.93 -12.73 -19.77
CA PRO A 90 5.90 -13.54 -20.53
C PRO A 90 6.63 -12.76 -21.64
N GLU A 91 7.80 -13.26 -22.06
CA GLU A 91 8.59 -12.66 -23.15
C GLU A 91 7.79 -12.50 -24.46
N PRO A 92 8.07 -11.45 -25.27
CA PRO A 92 9.07 -10.40 -25.05
C PRO A 92 8.59 -9.25 -24.15
N ALA A 93 7.35 -9.33 -23.62
CA ALA A 93 6.78 -8.28 -22.79
C ALA A 93 7.52 -8.16 -21.44
N ASP A 94 7.51 -6.98 -20.84
CA ASP A 94 8.04 -6.70 -19.49
C ASP A 94 9.49 -7.16 -19.24
N ALA A 95 10.32 -7.24 -20.29
CA ALA A 95 11.70 -7.69 -20.17
C ALA A 95 12.52 -6.87 -19.15
N ILE A 96 12.28 -5.56 -19.10
CA ILE A 96 12.94 -4.64 -18.16
C ILE A 96 12.56 -4.97 -16.71
N LEU A 97 11.27 -5.15 -16.44
CA LEU A 97 10.79 -5.52 -15.10
C LEU A 97 11.31 -6.89 -14.67
N ARG A 98 11.28 -7.88 -15.56
CA ARG A 98 11.75 -9.23 -15.26
C ARG A 98 13.23 -9.25 -14.89
N GLU A 99 14.05 -8.54 -15.67
CA GLU A 99 15.48 -8.41 -15.39
C GLU A 99 15.71 -7.79 -14.00
N ALA A 100 15.07 -6.65 -13.72
CA ALA A 100 15.21 -5.94 -12.45
C ALA A 100 14.76 -6.79 -11.25
N VAL A 101 13.60 -7.43 -11.32
CA VAL A 101 13.10 -8.35 -10.28
C VAL A 101 14.10 -9.47 -10.01
N SER A 102 14.68 -10.08 -11.06
CA SER A 102 15.65 -11.16 -10.90
C SER A 102 16.95 -10.73 -10.22
N LYS A 103 17.35 -9.47 -10.40
CA LYS A 103 18.58 -8.90 -9.84
C LYS A 103 18.37 -8.15 -8.52
N GLY A 104 17.12 -7.84 -8.16
CA GLY A 104 16.80 -6.97 -7.02
C GLY A 104 17.22 -5.50 -7.25
N GLU A 105 17.23 -5.05 -8.50
CA GLU A 105 17.75 -3.74 -8.91
C GLU A 105 16.64 -2.73 -9.15
N PHE A 106 16.84 -1.48 -8.73
CA PHE A 106 15.95 -0.38 -9.05
C PHE A 106 15.88 -0.12 -10.56
N ILE A 107 14.69 0.14 -11.10
CA ILE A 107 14.49 0.46 -12.52
C ILE A 107 14.64 1.97 -12.73
N ASP A 108 15.84 2.42 -13.08
CA ASP A 108 16.08 3.77 -13.57
C ASP A 108 15.73 3.85 -15.07
N VAL A 109 14.62 4.50 -15.40
CA VAL A 109 14.11 4.61 -16.77
C VAL A 109 15.07 5.37 -17.68
N LEU A 110 15.85 6.33 -17.17
CA LEU A 110 16.86 7.01 -17.98
C LEU A 110 18.01 6.08 -18.33
N ASP A 111 18.44 5.23 -17.38
CA ASP A 111 19.44 4.20 -17.67
C ASP A 111 18.89 3.10 -18.60
N VAL A 112 17.58 2.82 -18.57
CA VAL A 112 16.92 1.96 -19.57
C VAL A 112 17.03 2.58 -20.97
N MET A 113 16.80 3.89 -21.13
CA MET A 113 16.96 4.57 -22.42
C MET A 113 18.40 4.46 -22.95
N LEU A 114 19.40 4.56 -22.07
CA LEU A 114 20.81 4.41 -22.45
C LEU A 114 21.16 2.99 -22.90
N ARG A 115 20.63 1.97 -22.21
CA ARG A 115 20.86 0.55 -22.54
C ARG A 115 20.03 0.07 -23.74
N HIS A 116 18.90 0.73 -23.99
CA HIS A 116 17.95 0.40 -25.05
C HIS A 116 17.61 1.64 -25.88
N PRO A 117 18.54 2.14 -26.72
CA PRO A 117 18.29 3.32 -27.54
C PRO A 117 17.07 3.16 -28.46
N GLU A 118 16.73 1.93 -28.86
CA GLU A 118 15.56 1.63 -29.67
C GLU A 118 14.23 1.98 -28.96
N LYS A 119 14.23 2.08 -27.63
CA LYS A 119 13.05 2.39 -26.80
C LYS A 119 12.94 3.87 -26.44
N GLU A 120 14.00 4.66 -26.65
CA GLU A 120 14.09 6.05 -26.18
C GLU A 120 12.91 6.91 -26.63
N THR A 121 12.56 6.87 -27.92
CA THR A 121 11.46 7.69 -28.46
C THR A 121 10.13 7.37 -27.78
N LEU A 122 9.83 6.08 -27.55
CA LEU A 122 8.58 5.69 -26.91
C LEU A 122 8.54 6.09 -25.44
N ILE A 123 9.67 5.99 -24.73
CA ILE A 123 9.79 6.45 -23.33
C ILE A 123 9.55 7.97 -23.27
N ARG A 124 10.27 8.77 -24.07
CA ARG A 124 10.10 10.24 -24.06
C ARG A 124 8.67 10.66 -24.35
N ASN A 125 8.03 10.03 -25.32
CA ASN A 125 6.63 10.33 -25.66
C ASN A 125 5.66 9.91 -24.54
N SER A 126 5.92 8.77 -23.88
CA SER A 126 5.09 8.25 -22.78
C SER A 126 5.14 9.14 -21.54
N TYR A 127 6.26 9.81 -21.28
CA TYR A 127 6.49 10.64 -20.10
C TYR A 127 6.65 12.12 -20.42
N ILE A 128 6.16 12.62 -21.56
CA ILE A 128 6.40 14.00 -22.01
C ILE A 128 6.07 15.06 -20.95
N ASN A 129 4.99 14.85 -20.17
CA ASN A 129 4.55 15.78 -19.13
C ASN A 129 5.13 15.47 -17.73
N THR A 130 5.83 14.35 -17.58
CA THR A 130 6.34 13.85 -16.30
C THR A 130 7.82 13.48 -16.36
N PHE A 131 8.53 13.89 -17.42
CA PHE A 131 9.92 13.53 -17.67
C PHE A 131 10.86 14.07 -16.58
N SER A 132 10.55 15.25 -16.03
CA SER A 132 11.29 15.84 -14.91
C SER A 132 11.26 14.96 -13.65
N PHE A 133 10.21 14.17 -13.44
CA PHE A 133 10.18 13.19 -12.35
C PHE A 133 11.18 12.06 -12.61
N LEU A 134 11.30 11.57 -13.85
CA LEU A 134 12.31 10.56 -14.21
C LEU A 134 13.73 11.08 -14.01
N GLU A 135 14.00 12.33 -14.40
CA GLU A 135 15.29 12.99 -14.18
C GLU A 135 15.62 13.13 -12.70
N SER A 136 14.66 13.59 -11.90
CA SER A 136 14.83 13.73 -10.46
C SER A 136 15.04 12.38 -9.77
N ILE A 137 14.27 11.35 -10.14
CA ILE A 137 14.44 9.98 -9.64
C ILE A 137 15.84 9.47 -9.96
N SER A 138 16.28 9.57 -11.22
CA SER A 138 17.60 9.09 -11.65
C SER A 138 18.73 9.81 -10.91
N ALA A 139 18.65 11.15 -10.79
CA ALA A 139 19.67 11.94 -10.12
C ALA A 139 19.82 11.57 -8.63
N ASN A 140 18.70 11.44 -7.91
CA ASN A 140 18.71 11.11 -6.48
C ASN A 140 19.06 9.63 -6.24
N HIS A 141 18.63 8.71 -7.10
CA HIS A 141 19.07 7.32 -7.04
C HIS A 141 20.59 7.20 -7.25
N LYS A 142 21.16 7.91 -8.23
CA LYS A 142 22.62 7.97 -8.45
C LYS A 142 23.36 8.63 -7.28
N TYR A 143 22.74 9.59 -6.61
CA TYR A 143 23.28 10.20 -5.41
C TYR A 143 23.31 9.21 -4.24
N PHE A 144 22.18 8.53 -3.96
CA PHE A 144 22.10 7.41 -3.01
C PHE A 144 23.17 6.34 -3.28
N LEU A 145 23.39 5.97 -4.55
CA LEU A 145 24.42 4.97 -4.88
C LEU A 145 25.84 5.41 -4.48
N LYS A 146 26.11 6.72 -4.41
CA LYS A 146 27.39 7.31 -3.98
C LYS A 146 27.48 7.48 -2.46
N THR A 147 26.42 7.98 -1.83
CA THR A 147 26.38 8.31 -0.39
C THR A 147 26.10 7.10 0.48
N LYS A 148 25.32 6.15 -0.04
CA LYS A 148 24.69 5.04 0.70
C LYS A 148 23.74 5.50 1.81
N ASP A 149 23.27 6.74 1.73
CA ASP A 149 22.34 7.33 2.70
C ASP A 149 20.89 7.13 2.24
N ALA A 150 20.14 6.28 2.95
CA ALA A 150 18.77 5.96 2.59
C ALA A 150 17.83 7.19 2.58
N TYR A 151 18.15 8.23 3.35
CA TYR A 151 17.40 9.48 3.39
C TYR A 151 17.21 10.11 1.99
N ASP A 152 18.20 9.93 1.11
CA ASP A 152 18.21 10.42 -0.27
C ASP A 152 17.09 9.79 -1.13
N LEU A 153 16.56 8.63 -0.72
CA LEU A 153 15.52 7.89 -1.45
C LEU A 153 14.11 8.42 -1.23
N ARG A 154 13.89 9.35 -0.30
CA ARG A 154 12.56 9.95 -0.07
C ARG A 154 12.10 10.82 -1.25
N ILE A 155 13.03 11.46 -1.97
CA ILE A 155 12.69 12.21 -3.19
C ILE A 155 12.28 11.25 -4.33
N PRO A 156 13.06 10.19 -4.65
CA PRO A 156 12.62 9.13 -5.55
C PRO A 156 11.27 8.51 -5.17
N LEU A 157 11.01 8.30 -3.86
CA LEU A 157 9.74 7.78 -3.38
C LEU A 157 8.57 8.69 -3.79
N PHE A 158 8.64 9.96 -3.41
CA PHE A 158 7.63 10.96 -3.72
C PHE A 158 7.37 11.09 -5.23
N HIS A 159 8.43 11.17 -6.04
CA HIS A 159 8.29 11.26 -7.50
C HIS A 159 7.78 9.95 -8.13
N THR A 160 8.06 8.80 -7.53
CA THR A 160 7.49 7.52 -7.97
C THR A 160 5.98 7.50 -7.74
N GLU A 161 5.49 8.00 -6.59
CA GLU A 161 4.05 8.16 -6.33
C GLU A 161 3.39 9.11 -7.34
N ALA A 162 4.06 10.23 -7.65
CA ALA A 162 3.57 11.17 -8.65
C ALA A 162 3.47 10.53 -10.06
N LEU A 163 4.42 9.68 -10.43
CA LEU A 163 4.37 8.91 -11.68
C LEU A 163 3.24 7.89 -11.69
N MET A 164 3.01 7.19 -10.57
CA MET A 164 1.94 6.19 -10.45
C MET A 164 0.56 6.74 -10.79
N LYS A 165 0.30 8.03 -10.51
CA LYS A 165 -0.97 8.71 -10.88
C LYS A 165 -1.19 8.82 -12.39
N ARG A 166 -0.14 8.65 -13.21
CA ARG A 166 -0.17 8.72 -14.68
C ARG A 166 0.05 7.36 -15.35
N GLU A 167 0.23 6.30 -14.57
CA GLU A 167 0.32 4.95 -15.07
C GLU A 167 -1.08 4.34 -15.34
N PRO A 168 -1.20 3.39 -16.28
CA PRO A 168 -0.15 2.87 -17.14
C PRO A 168 0.15 3.80 -18.34
N THR A 169 1.43 4.01 -18.65
CA THR A 169 1.86 4.65 -19.90
C THR A 169 2.01 3.64 -21.06
N ILE A 170 2.20 4.12 -22.29
CA ILE A 170 2.45 3.24 -23.44
C ILE A 170 3.74 2.43 -23.22
N ALA A 171 4.82 3.05 -22.76
CA ALA A 171 6.06 2.34 -22.44
C ALA A 171 5.86 1.25 -21.36
N THR A 172 5.04 1.51 -20.35
CA THR A 172 4.63 0.54 -19.31
C THR A 172 3.87 -0.64 -19.91
N LEU A 173 2.94 -0.40 -20.83
CA LEU A 173 2.16 -1.44 -21.49
C LEU A 173 2.96 -2.27 -22.50
N GLU A 174 4.02 -1.73 -23.07
CA GLU A 174 4.84 -2.40 -24.10
C GLU A 174 6.00 -3.20 -23.50
N PHE A 175 6.84 -2.59 -22.64
CA PHE A 175 8.09 -3.22 -22.22
C PHE A 175 8.59 -2.91 -20.81
N LEU A 176 8.16 -1.82 -20.15
CA LEU A 176 8.59 -1.54 -18.77
C LEU A 176 7.84 -2.42 -17.77
N GLY A 177 6.63 -2.87 -18.10
CA GLY A 177 5.72 -3.48 -17.13
C GLY A 177 5.32 -2.48 -16.05
N PRO A 178 4.60 -2.92 -15.00
CA PRO A 178 4.25 -2.09 -13.84
C PRO A 178 5.47 -1.75 -12.95
N TYR A 179 6.53 -1.20 -13.53
CA TYR A 179 7.80 -0.91 -12.89
C TYR A 179 7.67 0.10 -11.74
N THR A 180 6.72 1.05 -11.81
CA THR A 180 6.51 2.03 -10.74
C THR A 180 6.12 1.36 -9.42
N ILE A 181 5.29 0.31 -9.46
CA ILE A 181 4.93 -0.48 -8.28
C ILE A 181 6.14 -1.25 -7.75
N TYR A 182 6.93 -1.84 -8.64
CA TYR A 182 8.15 -2.53 -8.25
C TYR A 182 9.16 -1.57 -7.60
N ASN A 183 9.38 -0.40 -8.22
CA ASN A 183 10.26 0.64 -7.71
C ASN A 183 9.75 1.19 -6.37
N LEU A 184 8.44 1.40 -6.22
CA LEU A 184 7.83 1.81 -4.95
C LEU A 184 8.20 0.80 -3.85
N ASN A 185 7.95 -0.49 -4.08
CA ASN A 185 8.29 -1.53 -3.10
C ASN A 185 9.80 -1.58 -2.82
N TRP A 186 10.65 -1.41 -3.84
CA TRP A 186 12.10 -1.37 -3.68
C TRP A 186 12.54 -0.19 -2.81
N LEU A 187 11.98 0.99 -3.03
CA LEU A 187 12.27 2.20 -2.26
C LEU A 187 11.83 2.07 -0.81
N ILE A 188 10.62 1.57 -0.56
CA ILE A 188 10.11 1.28 0.79
C ILE A 188 11.06 0.32 1.52
N ARG A 189 11.49 -0.78 0.87
CA ARG A 189 12.44 -1.72 1.47
C ARG A 189 13.77 -1.06 1.81
N LYS A 190 14.31 -0.22 0.93
CA LYS A 190 15.60 0.46 1.15
C LYS A 190 15.52 1.51 2.26
N LEU A 191 14.41 2.24 2.36
CA LEU A 191 14.15 3.15 3.46
C LEU A 191 14.01 2.39 4.79
N ASN A 192 13.26 1.27 4.79
CA ASN A 192 13.15 0.40 5.96
C ASN A 192 14.50 -0.18 6.39
N GLU A 193 15.34 -0.62 5.45
CA GLU A 193 16.72 -1.09 5.71
C GLU A 193 17.58 0.00 6.36
N GLY A 194 17.38 1.26 5.98
CA GLY A 194 18.04 2.43 6.56
C GLY A 194 17.42 2.92 7.87
N GLU A 195 16.35 2.27 8.37
CA GLU A 195 15.55 2.73 9.51
C GLU A 195 15.03 4.19 9.33
N GLU A 196 14.79 4.61 8.09
CA GLU A 196 14.31 5.95 7.76
C GLU A 196 12.79 6.08 7.94
N GLU A 197 12.35 7.20 8.53
CA GLU A 197 10.93 7.53 8.62
C GLU A 197 10.42 8.19 7.33
N PHE A 198 9.31 7.67 6.82
CA PHE A 198 8.62 8.20 5.64
C PHE A 198 7.13 7.85 5.70
N SER A 199 6.34 8.56 4.90
CA SER A 199 4.91 8.32 4.70
C SER A 199 4.61 8.27 3.22
N LEU A 200 3.56 7.55 2.85
CA LEU A 200 3.02 7.51 1.50
C LEU A 200 1.72 8.33 1.44
N GLU A 201 1.31 8.69 0.23
CA GLU A 201 -0.02 9.24 0.00
C GLU A 201 -1.12 8.19 0.24
N ASP A 202 -2.29 8.62 0.70
CA ASP A 202 -3.42 7.76 1.02
C ASP A 202 -3.85 6.88 -0.18
N GLU A 203 -3.81 7.42 -1.41
CA GLU A 203 -4.07 6.67 -2.63
C GLU A 203 -3.01 5.58 -2.88
N THR A 204 -1.74 5.86 -2.61
CA THR A 204 -0.65 4.88 -2.73
C THR A 204 -0.83 3.74 -1.73
N ILE A 205 -1.15 4.06 -0.48
CA ILE A 205 -1.42 3.06 0.57
C ILE A 205 -2.62 2.19 0.16
N SER A 206 -3.67 2.80 -0.39
CA SER A 206 -4.83 2.10 -0.91
C SER A 206 -4.47 1.11 -2.02
N VAL A 207 -3.54 1.46 -2.91
CA VAL A 207 -3.02 0.57 -3.94
C VAL A 207 -2.25 -0.60 -3.31
N LEU A 208 -1.41 -0.36 -2.31
CA LEU A 208 -0.67 -1.42 -1.60
C LEU A 208 -1.63 -2.40 -0.91
N ILE A 209 -2.64 -1.90 -0.20
CA ILE A 209 -3.68 -2.72 0.46
C ILE A 209 -4.40 -3.59 -0.56
N LYS A 210 -4.83 -2.99 -1.68
CA LYS A 210 -5.50 -3.72 -2.77
C LYS A 210 -4.63 -4.85 -3.32
N ARG A 211 -3.37 -4.56 -3.62
CA ARG A 211 -2.42 -5.57 -4.16
C ARG A 211 -2.16 -6.70 -3.18
N ARG A 212 -2.02 -6.39 -1.89
CA ARG A 212 -1.93 -7.39 -0.83
C ARG A 212 -3.17 -8.28 -0.85
N ASN A 213 -4.37 -7.71 -0.90
CA ASN A 213 -5.61 -8.48 -0.88
C ASN A 213 -5.77 -9.38 -2.11
N GLU A 214 -5.46 -8.87 -3.31
CA GLU A 214 -5.43 -9.66 -4.54
C GLU A 214 -4.46 -10.85 -4.43
N TYR A 215 -3.29 -10.64 -3.83
CA TYR A 215 -2.33 -11.72 -3.57
C TYR A 215 -2.87 -12.75 -2.59
N TRP A 216 -3.49 -12.30 -1.49
CA TRP A 216 -4.10 -13.20 -0.48
C TRP A 216 -5.19 -14.08 -1.09
N GLU A 217 -6.09 -13.47 -1.88
CA GLU A 217 -7.17 -14.18 -2.57
C GLU A 217 -6.63 -15.19 -3.58
N LYS A 218 -5.72 -14.75 -4.46
CA LYS A 218 -5.13 -15.61 -5.50
C LYS A 218 -4.40 -16.82 -4.94
N ASN A 219 -3.78 -16.68 -3.76
CA ASN A 219 -3.05 -17.75 -3.10
C ASN A 219 -3.88 -18.50 -2.04
N SER A 220 -5.18 -18.19 -1.91
CA SER A 220 -6.09 -18.81 -0.93
C SER A 220 -5.54 -18.78 0.50
N LEU A 221 -4.90 -17.65 0.87
CA LEU A 221 -4.34 -17.46 2.20
C LEU A 221 -5.44 -17.23 3.24
N PRO A 222 -5.21 -17.60 4.52
CA PRO A 222 -6.15 -17.32 5.59
C PRO A 222 -6.46 -15.83 5.72
N ILE A 223 -7.71 -15.52 6.06
CA ILE A 223 -8.14 -14.16 6.39
C ILE A 223 -7.37 -13.69 7.63
N ASP A 224 -6.80 -12.51 7.53
CA ASP A 224 -6.13 -11.81 8.61
C ASP A 224 -7.09 -10.77 9.18
N GLU A 225 -7.82 -11.14 10.23
CA GLU A 225 -8.88 -10.30 10.80
C GLU A 225 -8.35 -8.95 11.32
N ASP A 226 -7.11 -8.91 11.80
CA ASP A 226 -6.49 -7.70 12.34
C ASP A 226 -6.12 -6.75 11.19
N PHE A 227 -5.55 -7.27 10.10
CA PHE A 227 -5.31 -6.49 8.88
C PHE A 227 -6.61 -5.91 8.33
N GLU A 228 -7.67 -6.71 8.19
CA GLU A 228 -8.95 -6.24 7.65
C GLU A 228 -9.55 -5.11 8.51
N LEU A 229 -9.42 -5.21 9.84
CA LEU A 229 -9.86 -4.18 10.76
C LEU A 229 -9.05 -2.89 10.62
N PHE A 230 -7.72 -2.98 10.60
CA PHE A 230 -6.87 -1.80 10.46
C PHE A 230 -6.97 -1.15 9.08
N ALA A 231 -7.12 -1.94 8.01
CA ALA A 231 -7.36 -1.43 6.67
C ALA A 231 -8.72 -0.71 6.57
N ALA A 232 -9.76 -1.22 7.24
CA ALA A 232 -11.05 -0.54 7.30
C ALA A 232 -10.95 0.81 8.03
N LEU A 233 -10.27 0.85 9.17
CA LEU A 233 -10.02 2.09 9.91
C LEU A 233 -9.20 3.09 9.09
N PHE A 234 -8.18 2.63 8.37
CA PHE A 234 -7.43 3.45 7.42
C PHE A 234 -8.36 4.12 6.40
N TYR A 235 -9.21 3.35 5.72
CA TYR A 235 -10.11 3.90 4.70
C TYR A 235 -11.11 4.92 5.27
N GLU A 236 -11.60 4.73 6.50
CA GLU A 236 -12.47 5.69 7.18
C GLU A 236 -11.76 7.01 7.49
N GLN A 237 -10.46 6.96 7.81
CA GLN A 237 -9.65 8.11 8.18
C GLN A 237 -9.15 8.88 6.95
N ALA A 238 -8.63 8.16 5.95
CA ALA A 238 -8.06 8.72 4.74
C ALA A 238 -9.14 9.27 3.78
N PHE A 239 -10.33 8.67 3.75
CA PHE A 239 -11.39 9.03 2.81
C PHE A 239 -12.75 9.25 3.51
N PRO A 240 -12.87 10.24 4.39
CA PRO A 240 -14.05 10.44 5.24
C PRO A 240 -15.34 10.76 4.46
N HIS A 241 -15.23 11.21 3.20
CA HIS A 241 -16.34 11.57 2.33
C HIS A 241 -16.67 10.49 1.27
N ARG A 242 -16.04 9.31 1.34
CA ARG A 242 -16.30 8.24 0.38
C ARG A 242 -17.72 7.70 0.57
N GLY A 243 -18.65 8.18 -0.25
CA GLY A 243 -20.09 7.83 -0.21
C GLY A 243 -21.04 8.99 0.11
N SER A 244 -20.56 10.17 0.51
CA SER A 244 -21.42 11.34 0.76
C SER A 244 -21.88 12.07 -0.51
N GLU A 245 -21.16 11.91 -1.63
CA GLU A 245 -21.56 12.49 -2.93
C GLU A 245 -22.90 11.93 -3.46
N PHE A 246 -23.26 10.70 -3.08
CA PHE A 246 -24.55 10.11 -3.46
C PHE A 246 -25.74 10.71 -2.71
N GLU A 247 -25.54 11.24 -1.50
CA GLU A 247 -26.62 11.84 -0.71
C GLU A 247 -26.94 13.27 -1.19
N ASP A 248 -25.93 14.04 -1.60
CA ASP A 248 -26.13 15.42 -2.08
C ASP A 248 -26.88 15.48 -3.44
N VAL A 249 -26.73 14.47 -4.29
CA VAL A 249 -27.46 14.37 -5.57
C VAL A 249 -28.92 13.93 -5.34
N LEU A 250 -29.17 13.05 -4.36
CA LEU A 250 -30.52 12.64 -3.99
C LEU A 250 -31.30 13.76 -3.26
N LEU A 251 -30.61 14.64 -2.54
CA LEU A 251 -31.22 15.78 -1.86
C LEU A 251 -31.49 16.98 -2.78
N LYS A 252 -30.76 17.12 -3.91
CA LYS A 252 -30.96 18.20 -4.89
C LYS A 252 -31.95 17.88 -6.02
N GLY A 253 -32.50 16.65 -6.04
CA GLY A 253 -33.47 16.20 -7.06
C GLY A 253 -34.94 16.37 -6.69
N ASN A 254 -35.26 17.06 -5.59
CA ASN A 254 -36.62 17.23 -5.06
C ASN A 254 -37.01 18.71 -4.87
N ASP A 255 -36.59 19.59 -5.78
CA ASP A 255 -37.15 20.93 -5.95
C ASP A 255 -37.64 21.14 -7.40
#